data_AF-A0A3L9FR37-F1
#
_entry.id   AF-A0A3L9FR37-F1
#
_cell.length_a   1.000
_cell.length_b   1.000
_cell.length_c   1.000
_cell.angle_alpha   90.00
_cell.angle_beta   90.00
_cell.angle_gamma   90.00
#
_symmetry.space_group_name_H-M   'P 1'
#
loop_
_entity.id
_entity.type
_entity.pdbx_description
1 polymer ?
#
loop_
_entity_poly.entity_id
_entity_poly.type
_entity_poly.pdbx_seq_one_letter_code
_entity_poly.pdbx_strand_id
1 'polypeptide(L)'
;TGRLLDPKTGTLSMTIQAMLRGGTRPITLIPIYIGYEHVMEVGTYAKELRGATKEKESLPQMLRGLSKLRNLGQGYVNFGEPMPLMTYLNQHVPDWRESIDPIEAVRPAWLTPTVNNIAADLMVRINNAGAANAMNLCCTALLASRQRSLTREQLTEQLNCYLDLMRNV
;
A
#
# COMPACT_ATOMS: atom_id res chain seq x y z
N THR A 1 1.46 -12.00 -6.57
CA THR A 1 2.27 -11.88 -5.34
C THR A 1 1.94 -10.53 -4.74
N GLY A 2 1.45 -10.47 -3.50
CA GLY A 2 1.08 -9.21 -2.82
C GLY A 2 2.29 -8.38 -2.37
N ARG A 3 3.39 -8.40 -3.13
CA ARG A 3 4.60 -7.66 -2.77
C ARG A 3 4.34 -6.18 -3.02
N LEU A 4 4.36 -5.39 -1.96
CA LEU A 4 4.30 -3.95 -2.07
C LEU A 4 5.49 -3.44 -2.91
N LEU A 5 5.19 -2.51 -3.82
CA LEU A 5 6.22 -1.77 -4.56
C LEU A 5 6.93 -0.80 -3.62
N ASP A 6 8.16 -0.41 -3.97
CA ASP A 6 8.85 0.65 -3.23
C ASP A 6 7.98 1.91 -3.19
N PRO A 7 7.92 2.59 -2.03
CA PRO A 7 7.01 3.70 -1.86
C PRO A 7 7.42 4.87 -2.77
N LYS A 8 6.44 5.39 -3.51
CA LYS A 8 6.61 6.60 -4.31
C LYS A 8 6.48 7.83 -3.42
N THR A 9 7.60 8.44 -3.07
CA THR A 9 7.67 9.53 -2.08
C THR A 9 7.29 10.91 -2.61
N GLY A 10 7.13 11.07 -3.94
CA GLY A 10 6.89 12.37 -4.58
C GLY A 10 5.70 13.13 -4.00
N THR A 11 4.52 12.50 -3.94
CA THR A 11 3.31 13.13 -3.39
C THR A 11 3.48 13.51 -1.92
N LEU A 12 4.09 12.63 -1.11
CA LEU A 12 4.36 12.89 0.30
C LEU A 12 5.30 14.09 0.49
N SER A 13 6.38 14.15 -0.30
CA SER A 13 7.31 15.28 -0.32
C SER A 13 6.60 16.58 -0.69
N MET A 14 5.73 16.56 -1.71
CA MET A 14 4.95 17.73 -2.12
C MET A 14 3.98 18.18 -1.03
N THR A 15 3.33 17.24 -0.32
CA THR A 15 2.43 17.56 0.79
C THR A 15 3.16 18.22 1.95
N ILE A 16 4.29 17.66 2.38
CA ILE A 16 5.08 18.26 3.47
C ILE A 16 5.66 19.61 3.04
N GLN A 17 6.15 19.73 1.81
CA GLN A 17 6.64 21.01 1.30
C GLN A 17 5.53 22.06 1.20
N ALA A 18 4.31 21.67 0.82
CA ALA A 18 3.16 22.56 0.82
C ALA A 18 2.77 23.01 2.22
N MET A 19 2.87 22.12 3.21
CA MET A 19 2.66 22.45 4.63
C MET A 19 3.68 23.49 5.12
N LEU A 20 4.95 23.38 4.73
CA LEU A 20 6.00 24.34 5.09
C LEU A 20 5.79 25.75 4.50
N ARG A 21 4.91 25.94 3.50
CA ARG A 21 4.55 27.27 2.97
C ARG A 21 3.51 28.02 3.83
N GLY A 22 3.45 27.73 5.12
CA GLY A 22 2.49 28.36 6.05
C GLY A 22 1.12 27.68 6.12
N GLY A 23 1.00 26.40 5.71
CA GLY A 23 -0.23 25.64 5.87
C GLY A 23 -0.47 25.28 7.34
N THR A 24 -1.47 25.91 7.98
CA THR A 24 -1.76 25.71 9.42
C THR A 24 -2.69 24.53 9.73
N ARG A 25 -3.21 23.85 8.70
CA ARG A 25 -4.17 22.76 8.89
C ARG A 25 -3.44 21.50 9.37
N PRO A 26 -3.91 20.83 10.44
CA PRO A 26 -3.37 19.56 10.86
C PRO A 26 -3.52 18.52 9.73
N ILE A 27 -2.46 17.79 9.45
CA ILE A 27 -2.42 16.73 8.43
C ILE A 27 -2.24 15.39 9.14
N THR A 28 -3.09 14.44 8.78
CA THR A 28 -2.99 13.05 9.23
C THR A 28 -2.90 12.15 8.00
N LEU A 29 -1.88 11.30 7.98
CA LEU A 29 -1.69 10.29 6.94
C LEU A 29 -2.46 9.04 7.36
N ILE A 30 -3.37 8.56 6.51
CA ILE A 30 -4.18 7.36 6.78
C ILE A 30 -3.66 6.23 5.88
N PRO A 31 -3.06 5.17 6.45
CA PRO A 31 -2.69 3.98 5.71
C PRO A 31 -3.95 3.23 5.27
N ILE A 32 -4.07 2.87 3.98
CA ILE A 32 -5.22 2.15 3.45
C ILE A 32 -4.72 0.93 2.68
N TYR A 33 -5.16 -0.26 3.12
CA TYR A 33 -5.02 -1.49 2.36
C TYR A 33 -6.27 -1.72 1.53
N ILE A 34 -6.07 -2.05 0.25
CA ILE A 34 -7.15 -2.41 -0.67
C ILE A 34 -6.79 -3.75 -1.32
N GLY A 35 -7.58 -4.77 -1.05
CA GLY A 35 -7.43 -6.12 -1.61
C GLY A 35 -8.62 -6.48 -2.48
N TYR A 36 -8.38 -7.08 -3.65
CA TYR A 36 -9.42 -7.60 -4.53
C TYR A 36 -9.14 -9.07 -4.83
N GLU A 37 -10.18 -9.91 -4.86
CA GLU A 37 -10.03 -11.33 -5.18
C GLU A 37 -9.76 -11.58 -6.66
N HIS A 38 -10.34 -10.77 -7.55
CA HIS A 38 -10.07 -10.81 -8.98
C HIS A 38 -9.35 -9.54 -9.44
N VAL A 39 -8.07 -9.67 -9.78
CA VAL A 39 -7.30 -8.59 -10.41
C VAL A 39 -7.58 -8.61 -11.91
N MET A 40 -8.13 -7.51 -12.42
CA MET A 40 -8.57 -7.31 -13.82
C MET A 40 -7.50 -7.53 -14.90
N GLU A 41 -6.22 -7.54 -14.55
CA GLU A 41 -5.11 -7.50 -15.53
C GLU A 41 -3.94 -8.42 -15.19
N VAL A 42 -4.19 -9.68 -14.81
CA VAL A 42 -3.10 -10.67 -14.63
C VAL A 42 -2.25 -10.78 -15.91
N GLY A 43 -2.86 -10.63 -17.08
CA GLY A 43 -2.16 -10.68 -18.38
C GLY A 43 -1.22 -9.49 -18.63
N THR A 44 -1.66 -8.25 -18.34
CA THR A 44 -0.86 -7.04 -18.59
C THR A 44 0.20 -6.87 -17.50
N TYR A 45 -0.15 -7.09 -16.23
CA TYR A 45 0.79 -7.01 -15.11
C TYR A 45 1.89 -8.08 -15.20
N ALA A 46 1.57 -9.32 -15.61
CA ALA A 46 2.58 -10.34 -15.84
C ALA A 46 3.45 -10.08 -17.08
N LYS A 47 2.99 -9.27 -18.04
CA LYS A 47 3.81 -8.82 -19.18
C LYS A 47 4.76 -7.70 -18.77
N GLU A 48 4.29 -6.73 -17.98
CA GLU A 48 5.12 -5.65 -17.41
C GLU A 48 6.21 -6.19 -16.46
N LEU A 49 5.86 -7.13 -15.57
CA LEU A 49 6.84 -7.82 -14.71
C LEU A 49 7.89 -8.63 -15.51
N ARG A 50 7.58 -8.99 -16.76
CA ARG A 50 8.50 -9.66 -17.70
C ARG A 50 9.26 -8.67 -18.60
N GLY A 51 9.19 -7.37 -18.33
CA GLY A 51 9.97 -6.33 -19.01
C GLY A 51 9.28 -5.67 -20.20
N ALA A 52 7.98 -5.87 -20.39
CA ALA A 52 7.23 -5.14 -21.41
C ALA A 52 7.07 -3.66 -21.02
N THR A 53 7.29 -2.76 -21.97
CA THR A 53 7.09 -1.31 -21.80
C THR A 53 5.62 -0.98 -21.60
N LYS A 54 5.33 -0.13 -20.61
CA LYS A 54 3.99 0.40 -20.33
C LYS A 54 3.41 1.07 -21.57
N GLU A 55 2.31 0.54 -22.12
CA GLU A 55 1.61 1.18 -23.23
C GLU A 55 0.85 2.43 -22.74
N LYS A 56 0.85 3.49 -23.55
CA LYS A 56 0.08 4.71 -23.25
C LYS A 56 -1.41 4.39 -23.36
N GLU A 57 -2.09 4.31 -22.22
CA GLU A 57 -3.54 4.11 -22.21
C GLU A 57 -4.27 5.28 -22.90
N SER A 58 -5.17 4.96 -23.81
CA SER A 58 -6.08 5.93 -24.42
C SER A 58 -7.35 6.07 -23.58
N LEU A 59 -7.88 7.28 -23.44
CA LEU A 59 -9.15 7.57 -22.73
C LEU A 59 -10.33 6.63 -23.10
N PRO A 60 -10.51 6.21 -24.38
CA PRO A 60 -11.54 5.23 -24.74
C PRO A 60 -11.31 3.83 -24.15
N GLN A 61 -10.05 3.46 -23.94
CA GLN A 61 -9.64 2.17 -23.37
C GLN A 61 -9.87 2.15 -21.85
N MET A 62 -9.64 3.27 -21.15
CA MET A 62 -10.05 3.47 -19.75
C MET A 62 -11.57 3.28 -19.57
N LEU A 63 -12.40 3.93 -20.40
CA LEU A 63 -13.87 3.83 -20.34
C LEU A 63 -14.39 2.41 -20.58
N ARG A 64 -13.77 1.64 -21.48
CA ARG A 64 -14.09 0.22 -21.68
C ARG A 64 -13.58 -0.68 -20.53
N GLY A 65 -12.53 -0.26 -19.83
CA GLY A 65 -12.06 -0.93 -18.61
C GLY A 65 -13.08 -0.84 -17.47
N LEU A 66 -13.82 0.27 -17.37
CA LEU A 66 -14.84 0.46 -16.34
C LEU A 66 -16.00 -0.55 -16.40
N SER A 67 -16.43 -1.00 -17.58
CA SER A 67 -17.53 -1.98 -17.68
C SER A 67 -17.13 -3.40 -17.26
N LYS A 68 -15.83 -3.72 -17.28
CA LYS A 68 -15.28 -4.99 -16.78
C LYS A 68 -15.18 -5.03 -15.24
N LEU A 69 -15.34 -3.90 -14.55
CA LEU A 69 -15.36 -3.81 -13.07
C LEU A 69 -16.59 -4.47 -12.41
N ARG A 70 -17.56 -4.98 -13.18
CA ARG A 70 -18.78 -5.61 -12.62
C ARG A 70 -18.58 -7.01 -12.02
N ASN A 71 -17.46 -7.70 -12.28
CA ASN A 71 -17.20 -9.08 -11.84
C ASN A 71 -15.89 -9.21 -11.02
N LEU A 72 -15.68 -8.37 -10.00
CA LEU A 72 -14.42 -8.31 -9.23
C LEU A 72 -14.33 -9.29 -8.04
N GLY A 73 -15.37 -10.09 -7.78
CA GLY A 73 -15.48 -10.86 -6.53
C GLY A 73 -15.65 -9.94 -5.32
N GLN A 74 -15.11 -10.33 -4.17
CA GLN A 74 -15.13 -9.48 -2.97
C GLN A 74 -13.93 -8.53 -2.93
N GLY A 75 -14.21 -7.25 -2.64
CA GLY A 75 -13.19 -6.22 -2.38
C GLY A 75 -13.10 -5.94 -0.88
N TYR A 76 -11.89 -5.85 -0.36
CA TYR A 76 -11.59 -5.58 1.04
C TYR A 76 -10.90 -4.23 1.14
N VAL A 77 -11.39 -3.37 2.04
CA VAL A 77 -10.77 -2.09 2.36
C VAL A 77 -10.54 -2.05 3.85
N ASN A 78 -9.28 -1.97 4.25
CA ASN A 78 -8.87 -1.91 5.63
C ASN A 78 -8.06 -0.64 5.89
N PHE A 79 -8.30 -0.02 7.03
CA PHE A 79 -7.60 1.18 7.45
C PHE A 79 -6.56 0.82 8.51
N GLY A 80 -5.32 1.20 8.26
CA GLY A 80 -4.25 1.08 9.25
C GLY A 80 -4.30 2.22 10.26
N GLU A 81 -3.41 2.14 11.25
CA GLU A 81 -3.31 3.15 12.30
C GLU A 81 -2.95 4.52 11.69
N PRO A 82 -3.77 5.58 11.91
CA PRO A 82 -3.47 6.91 11.41
C PRO A 82 -2.16 7.47 11.97
N MET A 83 -1.45 8.24 11.16
CA MET A 83 -0.20 8.90 11.55
C MET A 83 -0.37 10.43 11.47
N PRO A 84 -0.53 11.12 12.61
CA PRO A 84 -0.55 12.58 12.65
C PRO A 84 0.84 13.13 12.26
N LEU A 85 0.92 13.84 11.14
CA LEU A 85 2.19 14.26 10.54
C LEU A 85 2.95 15.23 11.46
N MET A 86 2.25 16.20 12.06
CA MET A 86 2.87 17.18 12.96
C MET A 86 3.46 16.52 14.21
N THR A 87 2.78 15.51 14.76
CA THR A 87 3.29 14.74 15.90
C THR A 87 4.56 13.98 15.51
N TYR A 88 4.55 13.33 14.34
CA TYR A 88 5.73 12.65 13.81
C TYR A 88 6.91 13.60 13.64
N LEU A 89 6.69 14.78 13.03
CA LEU A 89 7.72 15.78 12.81
C LEU A 89 8.26 16.35 14.12
N ASN A 90 7.41 16.62 15.12
CA ASN A 90 7.87 17.07 16.45
C ASN A 90 8.83 16.08 17.11
N GLN A 91 8.66 14.78 16.86
CA GLN A 91 9.48 13.72 17.45
C GLN A 91 10.79 13.51 16.69
N HIS A 92 10.77 13.60 15.35
CA HIS A 92 11.91 13.21 14.50
C HIS A 92 12.70 14.40 13.95
N VAL A 93 12.10 15.58 13.89
CA VAL A 93 12.70 16.83 13.39
C VAL A 93 12.25 17.98 14.29
N PRO A 94 12.79 18.13 15.52
CA PRO A 94 12.26 19.05 16.53
C PRO A 94 12.07 20.49 16.02
N ASP A 95 13.02 20.97 15.22
CA ASP A 95 13.09 22.35 14.71
C ASP A 95 12.42 22.52 13.34
N TRP A 96 11.59 21.56 12.90
CA TRP A 96 10.94 21.61 11.57
C TRP A 96 10.13 22.89 11.33
N ARG A 97 9.63 23.52 12.40
CA ARG A 97 8.85 24.77 12.34
C ARG A 97 9.67 25.95 11.88
N GLU A 98 10.98 25.95 12.09
CA GLU A 98 11.88 27.01 11.61
C GLU A 98 12.01 26.99 10.08
N SER A 99 11.69 25.85 9.46
CA SER A 99 11.65 25.71 8.00
C SER A 99 10.33 26.19 7.38
N ILE A 100 9.42 26.80 8.16
CA ILE A 100 8.17 27.35 7.65
C ILE A 100 8.43 28.75 7.13
N ASP A 101 8.35 28.93 5.81
CA ASP A 101 8.50 30.22 5.15
C ASP A 101 7.41 30.37 4.06
N PRO A 102 6.49 31.35 4.20
CA PRO A 102 5.43 31.60 3.21
C PRO A 102 5.93 32.17 1.88
N ILE A 103 7.14 32.75 1.84
CA ILE A 103 7.68 33.54 0.74
C ILE A 103 8.74 32.73 -0.01
N GLU A 104 9.71 32.15 0.70
CA GLU A 104 10.76 31.30 0.12
C GLU A 104 10.57 29.83 0.49
N ALA A 105 10.10 29.03 -0.47
CA ALA A 105 10.03 27.58 -0.30
C ALA A 105 11.41 26.91 -0.44
N VAL A 106 12.33 27.20 0.48
CA VAL A 106 13.61 26.49 0.56
C VAL A 106 13.33 25.06 0.98
N ARG A 107 13.81 24.10 0.19
CA ARG A 107 13.70 22.68 0.54
C ARG A 107 14.71 22.37 1.65
N PRO A 108 14.28 22.08 2.89
CA PRO A 108 15.23 21.85 3.96
C PRO A 108 15.93 20.50 3.78
N ALA A 109 17.18 20.41 4.23
CA ALA A 109 18.01 19.21 4.07
C ALA A 109 17.38 17.96 4.72
N TRP A 110 16.63 18.15 5.82
CA TRP A 110 15.93 17.08 6.53
C TRP A 110 14.73 16.51 5.75
N LEU A 111 14.18 17.22 4.76
CA LEU A 111 12.92 16.82 4.12
C LEU A 111 13.00 15.44 3.48
N THR A 112 14.02 15.23 2.64
CA THR A 112 14.18 13.99 1.88
C THR A 112 14.34 12.75 2.78
N PRO A 113 15.27 12.70 3.75
CA PRO A 113 15.39 11.55 4.64
C PRO A 113 14.13 11.32 5.47
N THR A 114 13.50 12.38 5.99
CA THR A 114 12.26 12.25 6.79
C THR A 114 11.09 11.72 5.96
N VAL A 115 10.94 12.18 4.72
CA VAL A 115 9.93 11.65 3.79
C VAL A 115 10.14 10.16 3.54
N ASN A 116 11.39 9.72 3.36
CA ASN A 116 11.69 8.31 3.14
C ASN A 116 11.33 7.45 4.37
N ASN A 117 11.60 7.94 5.58
CA ASN A 117 11.24 7.25 6.81
C ASN A 117 9.72 7.16 6.99
N ILE A 118 8.99 8.27 6.83
CA ILE A 118 7.52 8.29 6.88
C ILE A 118 6.94 7.32 5.85
N ALA A 119 7.51 7.31 4.64
CA ALA A 119 7.07 6.40 3.60
C ALA A 119 7.27 4.93 3.99
N ALA A 120 8.43 4.57 4.54
CA ALA A 120 8.67 3.21 5.05
C ALA A 120 7.68 2.83 6.16
N ASP A 121 7.45 3.72 7.13
CA ASP A 121 6.50 3.50 8.23
C ASP A 121 5.07 3.32 7.72
N LEU A 122 4.64 4.13 6.74
CA LEU A 122 3.33 3.98 6.12
C LEU A 122 3.19 2.64 5.39
N MET A 123 4.24 2.16 4.72
CA MET A 123 4.22 0.86 4.06
C MET A 123 4.06 -0.29 5.05
N VAL A 124 4.73 -0.21 6.20
CA VAL A 124 4.53 -1.17 7.30
C VAL A 124 3.08 -1.10 7.81
N ARG A 125 2.53 0.09 8.04
CA ARG A 125 1.15 0.26 8.51
C ARG A 125 0.10 -0.23 7.49
N ILE A 126 0.34 -0.06 6.19
CA ILE A 126 -0.50 -0.63 5.13
C ILE A 126 -0.46 -2.16 5.19
N ASN A 127 0.73 -2.75 5.34
CA ASN A 127 0.86 -4.20 5.47
C ASN A 127 0.16 -4.74 6.72
N ASN A 128 0.27 -4.05 7.85
CA ASN A 128 -0.42 -4.44 9.08
C ASN A 128 -1.95 -4.37 8.95
N ALA A 129 -2.47 -3.52 8.05
CA ALA A 129 -3.89 -3.48 7.70
C ALA A 129 -4.30 -4.54 6.67
N GLY A 130 -3.39 -5.38 6.19
CA GLY A 130 -3.67 -6.39 5.17
C GLY A 130 -4.75 -7.38 5.60
N ALA A 131 -5.77 -7.59 4.76
CA ALA A 131 -6.78 -8.61 4.98
C ALA A 131 -6.25 -10.00 4.56
N ALA A 132 -6.34 -10.99 5.44
CA ALA A 132 -6.22 -12.38 5.03
C ALA A 132 -7.55 -12.84 4.40
N ASN A 133 -7.54 -13.02 3.08
CA ASN A 133 -8.68 -13.56 2.35
C ASN A 133 -8.46 -15.05 2.02
N ALA A 134 -9.53 -15.74 1.62
CA ALA A 134 -9.49 -17.17 1.32
C ALA A 134 -8.46 -17.52 0.23
N MET A 135 -8.35 -16.68 -0.80
CA MET A 135 -7.38 -16.86 -1.89
C MET A 135 -5.93 -16.80 -1.39
N ASN A 136 -5.60 -15.82 -0.54
CA ASN A 136 -4.27 -15.66 0.03
C ASN A 136 -3.90 -16.87 0.89
N LEU A 137 -4.83 -17.35 1.72
CA LEU A 137 -4.61 -18.53 2.56
C LEU A 137 -4.42 -19.81 1.72
N CYS A 138 -5.25 -20.02 0.70
CA CYS A 138 -5.11 -21.14 -0.23
C CYS A 138 -3.79 -21.09 -1.02
N CYS A 139 -3.41 -19.92 -1.55
CA CYS A 139 -2.13 -19.74 -2.23
C CYS A 139 -0.95 -20.00 -1.30
N THR A 140 -1.00 -19.52 -0.05
CA THR A 140 0.04 -19.79 0.95
C THR A 140 0.13 -21.29 1.26
N ALA A 141 -0.99 -21.99 1.48
CA ALA A 141 -1.01 -23.43 1.71
C ALA A 141 -0.40 -24.21 0.53
N LEU A 142 -0.79 -23.87 -0.70
CA LEU A 142 -0.27 -24.51 -1.90
C LEU A 142 1.21 -24.21 -2.12
N LEU A 143 1.64 -22.96 -1.97
CA LEU A 143 3.05 -22.58 -2.16
C LEU A 143 3.98 -23.17 -1.10
N ALA A 144 3.48 -23.36 0.13
CA ALA A 144 4.21 -24.03 1.20
C ALA A 144 4.30 -25.55 1.02
N SER A 145 3.37 -26.16 0.25
CA SER A 145 3.43 -27.59 -0.07
C SER A 145 4.64 -27.91 -0.95
N ARG A 146 5.36 -28.98 -0.59
CA ARG A 146 6.56 -29.45 -1.32
C ARG A 146 6.30 -29.70 -2.80
N GLN A 147 5.13 -30.21 -3.15
CA GLN A 147 4.74 -30.52 -4.53
C GLN A 147 3.88 -29.40 -5.18
N ARG A 148 3.64 -28.30 -4.45
CA ARG A 148 2.71 -27.23 -4.84
C ARG A 148 1.29 -27.72 -5.11
N SER A 149 0.93 -28.86 -4.52
CA SER A 149 -0.37 -29.51 -4.62
C SER A 149 -0.74 -30.08 -3.25
N LEU A 150 -2.04 -30.16 -2.97
CA LEU A 150 -2.62 -30.71 -1.74
C LEU A 150 -3.94 -31.38 -2.10
N THR A 151 -4.32 -32.46 -1.41
CA THR A 151 -5.70 -32.95 -1.47
C THR A 151 -6.64 -31.96 -0.79
N ARG A 152 -7.95 -32.10 -1.00
CA ARG A 152 -8.95 -31.23 -0.37
C ARG A 152 -8.88 -31.31 1.16
N GLU A 153 -8.68 -32.51 1.70
CA GLU A 153 -8.57 -32.77 3.13
C GLU A 153 -7.35 -32.05 3.71
N GLN A 154 -6.18 -32.24 3.08
CA GLN A 154 -4.93 -31.60 3.50
C GLN A 154 -5.01 -30.08 3.43
N LEU A 155 -5.60 -29.53 2.35
CA LEU A 155 -5.80 -28.10 2.21
C LEU A 155 -6.71 -27.55 3.32
N THR A 156 -7.81 -28.24 3.62
CA THR A 156 -8.76 -27.83 4.66
C THR A 156 -8.12 -27.83 6.04
N GLU A 157 -7.34 -28.87 6.35
CA GLU A 157 -6.59 -28.97 7.61
C GLU A 157 -5.55 -27.84 7.74
N GLN A 158 -4.80 -27.57 6.66
CA GLN A 158 -3.82 -26.48 6.65
C GLN A 158 -4.47 -25.10 6.80
N LEU A 159 -5.62 -24.87 6.15
CA LEU A 159 -6.38 -23.63 6.28
C LEU A 159 -6.91 -23.44 7.70
N ASN A 160 -7.43 -24.49 8.34
CA ASN A 160 -7.86 -24.43 9.74
C ASN A 160 -6.70 -24.06 10.66
N CYS A 161 -5.52 -24.66 10.46
CA CYS A 161 -4.31 -24.30 11.20
C CYS A 161 -3.96 -22.81 11.05
N TYR A 162 -4.00 -22.26 9.83
CA TYR A 162 -3.76 -20.82 9.62
C TYR A 162 -4.81 -19.94 10.30
N LEU A 163 -6.09 -20.31 10.23
CA LEU A 163 -7.17 -19.56 10.87
C LEU A 163 -7.04 -19.59 12.39
N ASP A 164 -6.67 -20.71 12.98
CA ASP A 164 -6.47 -20.83 14.42
C ASP A 164 -5.27 -20.00 14.88
N LEU A 165 -4.17 -19.96 14.12
CA LEU A 165 -3.05 -19.06 14.40
C LEU A 165 -3.48 -17.59 14.34
N MET A 166 -4.23 -17.20 13.31
CA MET A 166 -4.69 -15.82 13.13
C MET A 166 -5.69 -15.34 14.19
N ARG A 167 -6.44 -16.25 14.82
CA ARG A 167 -7.42 -15.91 15.86
C ARG A 167 -6.81 -15.81 17.25
N ASN A 168 -5.67 -16.47 17.47
CA ASN A 168 -5.03 -16.61 18.77
C ASN A 168 -3.74 -15.77 18.93
N VAL A 169 -3.43 -14.93 17.94
CA VAL A 169 -2.31 -13.96 17.93
C VAL A 169 -2.90 -12.56 17.82
#